data_AF-A0A381WW41-F1
#
_entry.id   AF-A0A381WW41-F1
#
_cell.length_a   1.000
_cell.length_b   1.000
_cell.length_c   1.000
_cell.angle_alpha   90.00
_cell.angle_beta   90.00
_cell.angle_gamma   90.00
#
_symmetry.space_group_name_H-M   'P 1'
#
loop_
_entity.id
_entity.type
_entity.pdbx_description
1 polymer ?
#
loop_
_entity_poly.entity_id
_entity_poly.type
_entity_poly.pdbx_seq_one_letter_code
_entity_poly.pdbx_strand_id
1 'polypeptide(L)'
;MFCDKWVALWGLFFFISFAVNSSALMTDEKIEKYIALKLKRNDRVLRLNEKSIGDDGAKFLATSPLLESVEKLIIYKGNIRDEGVRALAGSRKLVRLTALYLENNHITDRGARMIASSKTFKNLRVLNLYRNKITDKGAKAIAESDTLSSLVEINLNFNEVGDEGTRSLTTSSSLNQLKKIGLAYNQLSRAGREVLEKFNILQNINNLGTSKRINEIGGLIHGDSGVVALMEFYQLSKLNNLDLSDSNLTDRSAIAIANSGGLKGLFSLNLSGNRITDLGAKALADSKNL
;
A
#
# COMPACT_ATOMS: atom_id res chain seq x y z
N MET A 1 -39.02 22.60 -69.24
CA MET A 1 -38.76 21.16 -69.17
C MET A 1 -37.61 20.95 -68.20
N PHE A 2 -37.93 20.43 -67.01
CA PHE A 2 -37.07 19.67 -66.06
C PHE A 2 -35.61 20.15 -65.82
N CYS A 3 -35.29 20.73 -64.65
CA CYS A 3 -35.01 20.09 -63.34
C CYS A 3 -33.49 20.11 -63.06
N ASP A 4 -33.02 20.87 -62.07
CA ASP A 4 -32.68 20.41 -60.70
C ASP A 4 -31.24 19.81 -60.66
N LYS A 5 -30.23 20.31 -59.93
CA LYS A 5 -30.20 20.50 -58.48
C LYS A 5 -28.97 21.28 -57.96
N TRP A 6 -29.29 22.37 -57.25
CA TRP A 6 -28.75 22.92 -55.99
C TRP A 6 -27.35 23.56 -55.87
N VAL A 7 -27.45 24.89 -55.70
CA VAL A 7 -26.56 25.86 -55.06
C VAL A 7 -26.50 25.64 -53.53
N ALA A 8 -25.35 25.94 -52.94
CA ALA A 8 -25.12 26.56 -51.61
C ALA A 8 -24.23 25.79 -50.62
N LEU A 9 -23.56 26.61 -49.79
CA LEU A 9 -23.06 26.38 -48.42
C LEU A 9 -21.58 26.05 -48.21
N TRP A 10 -20.76 27.11 -48.07
CA TRP A 10 -19.63 27.11 -47.14
C TRP A 10 -19.74 28.34 -46.22
N GLY A 11 -20.59 28.22 -45.20
CA GLY A 11 -20.72 29.14 -44.08
C GLY A 11 -20.05 28.57 -42.84
N LEU A 12 -19.28 29.41 -42.15
CA LEU A 12 -18.67 29.26 -40.83
C LEU A 12 -19.22 28.13 -39.95
N PHE A 13 -18.40 27.09 -39.71
CA PHE A 13 -18.61 26.15 -38.63
C PHE A 13 -18.11 26.75 -37.30
N PHE A 14 -19.03 27.32 -36.54
CA PHE A 14 -18.91 27.43 -35.09
C PHE A 14 -18.96 26.01 -34.50
N PHE A 15 -17.85 25.54 -33.93
CA PHE A 15 -17.88 24.38 -33.04
C PHE A 15 -18.46 24.81 -31.69
N ILE A 16 -19.77 24.63 -31.51
CA ILE A 16 -20.36 24.57 -30.17
C ILE A 16 -20.03 23.18 -29.63
N SER A 17 -18.96 23.10 -28.85
CA SER A 17 -18.68 21.94 -28.02
C SER A 17 -19.72 21.88 -26.90
N PHE A 18 -20.73 21.02 -27.06
CA PHE A 18 -21.52 20.54 -25.94
C PHE A 18 -20.69 19.53 -25.13
N ALA A 19 -19.71 20.04 -24.40
CA ALA A 19 -19.23 19.34 -23.22
C ALA A 19 -20.32 19.47 -22.15
N VAL A 20 -21.29 18.55 -22.17
CA VAL A 20 -22.15 18.33 -21.01
C VAL A 20 -21.22 17.85 -19.90
N ASN A 21 -20.86 18.77 -19.03
CA ASN A 21 -20.20 18.51 -17.78
C ASN A 21 -21.20 17.74 -16.89
N SER A 22 -21.26 16.41 -17.06
CA SER A 22 -22.09 15.53 -16.24
C SER A 22 -21.43 15.33 -14.86
N SER A 23 -21.24 16.42 -14.12
CA SER A 23 -20.85 16.43 -12.71
C SER A 23 -22.07 16.40 -11.78
N ALA A 24 -23.25 16.04 -12.29
CA ALA A 24 -24.46 15.92 -11.49
C ALA A 24 -24.30 14.74 -10.51
N LEU A 25 -24.38 15.04 -9.21
CA LEU A 25 -24.39 14.04 -8.13
C LEU A 25 -25.54 13.04 -8.35
N MET A 26 -25.30 11.76 -8.09
CA MET A 26 -26.37 10.76 -8.13
C MET A 26 -27.33 10.97 -6.95
N THR A 27 -28.63 10.88 -7.19
CA THR A 27 -29.65 10.85 -6.13
C THR A 27 -29.64 9.50 -5.39
N ASP A 28 -30.10 9.49 -4.15
CA ASP A 28 -30.17 8.28 -3.30
C ASP A 28 -30.88 7.10 -3.98
N GLU A 29 -32.03 7.35 -4.62
CA GLU A 29 -32.77 6.31 -5.36
C GLU A 29 -31.96 5.70 -6.51
N LYS A 30 -31.19 6.54 -7.23
CA LYS A 30 -30.30 6.07 -8.30
C LYS A 30 -29.15 5.26 -7.74
N ILE A 31 -28.61 5.65 -6.58
CA ILE A 31 -27.56 4.91 -5.88
C ILE A 31 -28.07 3.54 -5.43
N GLU A 32 -29.22 3.47 -4.76
CA GLU A 32 -29.81 2.21 -4.28
C GLU A 32 -30.07 1.23 -5.42
N LYS A 33 -30.71 1.70 -6.50
CA LYS A 33 -30.96 0.88 -7.69
C LYS A 33 -29.66 0.40 -8.33
N TYR A 34 -28.63 1.25 -8.35
CA TYR A 34 -27.33 0.90 -8.90
C TYR A 34 -26.61 -0.16 -8.06
N ILE A 35 -26.56 0.00 -6.73
CA ILE A 35 -25.89 -0.98 -5.87
C ILE A 35 -26.61 -2.32 -5.88
N ALA A 36 -27.95 -2.34 -5.85
CA ALA A 36 -28.73 -3.56 -5.95
C ALA A 36 -28.42 -4.33 -7.25
N LEU A 37 -28.30 -3.60 -8.37
CA LEU A 37 -27.93 -4.20 -9.65
C LEU A 37 -26.52 -4.80 -9.64
N LYS A 38 -25.54 -4.14 -9.02
CA LYS A 38 -24.16 -4.64 -8.94
C LYS A 38 -24.04 -5.84 -8.02
N LEU A 39 -24.70 -5.78 -6.87
CA LEU A 39 -24.67 -6.85 -5.87
C LEU A 39 -25.43 -8.10 -6.34
N LYS A 40 -26.41 -7.98 -7.25
CA LYS A 40 -27.03 -9.14 -7.91
C LYS A 40 -26.01 -10.01 -8.67
N ARG A 41 -24.94 -9.41 -9.21
CA ARG A 41 -23.89 -10.14 -9.94
C ARG A 41 -22.81 -10.70 -9.02
N ASN A 42 -22.51 -9.98 -7.95
CA ASN A 42 -21.55 -10.38 -6.93
C ASN A 42 -21.87 -9.62 -5.64
N ASP A 43 -22.49 -10.33 -4.70
CA ASP A 43 -22.98 -9.80 -3.42
C ASP A 43 -21.84 -9.45 -2.44
N ARG A 44 -20.61 -9.89 -2.73
CA ARG A 44 -19.42 -9.61 -1.92
C ARG A 44 -18.59 -8.44 -2.43
N VAL A 45 -18.77 -8.01 -3.68
CA VAL A 45 -17.93 -6.98 -4.31
C VAL A 45 -18.76 -5.85 -4.91
N LEU A 46 -18.74 -4.69 -4.25
CA LEU A 46 -19.36 -3.47 -4.76
C LEU A 46 -18.33 -2.56 -5.43
N ARG A 47 -18.61 -2.14 -6.68
CA ARG A 47 -17.78 -1.19 -7.44
C ARG A 47 -18.59 0.02 -7.90
N LEU A 48 -18.14 1.20 -7.48
CA LEU A 48 -18.71 2.51 -7.79
C LEU A 48 -17.69 3.38 -8.55
N ASN A 49 -17.14 2.87 -9.65
CA ASN A 49 -16.09 3.57 -10.40
C ASN A 49 -16.66 4.75 -11.20
N GLU A 50 -15.99 5.91 -11.11
CA GLU A 50 -16.28 7.12 -11.89
C GLU A 50 -17.71 7.63 -11.72
N LYS A 51 -18.31 7.36 -10.56
CA LYS A 51 -19.58 7.93 -10.12
C LYS A 51 -19.29 8.91 -9.01
N SER A 52 -19.44 10.20 -9.29
CA SER A 52 -19.42 11.23 -8.26
C SER A 52 -20.67 11.07 -7.39
N ILE A 53 -20.57 10.24 -6.36
CA ILE A 53 -21.63 10.04 -5.36
C ILE A 53 -21.54 11.11 -4.26
N GLY A 54 -20.37 11.74 -4.08
CA GLY A 54 -20.17 12.75 -3.04
C GLY A 54 -20.28 12.20 -1.62
N ASP A 55 -20.08 13.09 -0.65
CA ASP A 55 -20.19 12.76 0.77
C ASP A 55 -21.60 12.27 1.14
N ASP A 56 -22.63 12.86 0.55
CA ASP A 56 -24.04 12.49 0.82
C ASP A 56 -24.40 11.12 0.24
N GLY A 57 -23.94 10.79 -0.96
CA GLY A 57 -24.11 9.45 -1.50
C GLY A 57 -23.35 8.40 -0.67
N ALA A 58 -22.17 8.73 -0.13
CA ALA A 58 -21.46 7.86 0.81
C ALA A 58 -22.20 7.68 2.15
N LYS A 59 -22.86 8.73 2.66
CA LYS A 59 -23.75 8.64 3.84
C LYS A 59 -24.93 7.73 3.58
N PHE A 60 -25.57 7.87 2.42
CA PHE A 60 -26.67 7.00 2.01
C PHE A 60 -26.20 5.54 1.89
N LEU A 61 -25.08 5.29 1.22
CA LEU A 61 -24.50 3.95 1.13
C LEU A 61 -24.26 3.34 2.51
N ALA A 62 -23.71 4.12 3.45
CA ALA A 62 -23.39 3.65 4.80
C ALA A 62 -24.61 3.14 5.59
N THR A 63 -25.84 3.48 5.20
CA THR A 63 -27.07 3.01 5.86
C THR A 63 -27.71 1.81 5.13
N SER A 64 -27.36 1.55 3.87
CA SER A 64 -28.01 0.52 3.07
C SER A 64 -27.74 -0.89 3.61
N PRO A 65 -28.78 -1.71 3.89
CA PRO A 65 -28.63 -3.08 4.36
C PRO A 65 -27.99 -4.00 3.32
N LEU A 66 -27.99 -3.59 2.04
CA LEU A 66 -27.34 -4.33 0.96
C LEU A 66 -25.82 -4.46 1.14
N LEU A 67 -25.21 -3.64 2.01
CA LEU A 67 -23.76 -3.71 2.28
C LEU A 67 -23.36 -4.80 3.29
N GLU A 68 -24.31 -5.47 3.95
CA GLU A 68 -24.02 -6.49 4.99
C GLU A 68 -23.22 -7.70 4.47
N SER A 69 -23.36 -8.03 3.20
CA SER A 69 -22.61 -9.11 2.53
C SER A 69 -21.28 -8.65 1.91
N VAL A 70 -21.04 -7.33 1.82
CA VAL A 70 -19.92 -6.79 1.04
C VAL A 70 -18.60 -7.00 1.78
N GLU A 71 -17.69 -7.71 1.11
CA GLU A 71 -16.32 -7.96 1.57
C GLU A 71 -15.32 -7.00 0.90
N LYS A 72 -15.63 -6.50 -0.30
CA LYS A 72 -14.79 -5.58 -1.07
C LYS A 72 -15.58 -4.39 -1.59
N LEU A 73 -15.18 -3.19 -1.17
CA LEU A 73 -15.77 -1.93 -1.60
C LEU A 73 -14.75 -1.13 -2.40
N ILE A 74 -15.12 -0.76 -3.62
CA ILE A 74 -14.29 0.03 -4.53
C ILE A 74 -15.04 1.29 -4.93
N ILE A 75 -14.48 2.45 -4.59
CA ILE A 75 -14.99 3.77 -4.95
C ILE A 75 -13.84 4.55 -5.58
N TYR A 76 -13.73 4.49 -6.89
CA TYR A 76 -12.73 5.26 -7.65
C TYR A 76 -13.35 6.57 -8.14
N LYS A 77 -12.70 7.72 -7.87
CA LYS A 77 -13.19 9.05 -8.31
C LYS A 77 -14.65 9.32 -7.88
N GLY A 78 -14.97 9.01 -6.63
CA GLY A 78 -16.31 9.21 -6.07
C GLY A 78 -16.57 10.57 -5.44
N ASN A 79 -15.50 11.35 -5.20
CA ASN A 79 -15.54 12.65 -4.51
C ASN A 79 -16.18 12.56 -3.11
N ILE A 80 -15.96 11.45 -2.38
CA ILE A 80 -16.56 11.20 -1.06
C ILE A 80 -15.83 11.89 0.11
N ARG A 81 -14.65 12.48 -0.14
CA ARG A 81 -13.84 13.29 0.79
C ARG A 81 -13.76 12.67 2.20
N ASP A 82 -13.53 13.50 3.22
CA ASP A 82 -13.41 13.01 4.59
C ASP A 82 -14.78 12.70 5.22
N GLU A 83 -15.84 13.43 4.88
CA GLU A 83 -17.16 13.21 5.49
C GLU A 83 -17.86 11.96 4.98
N GLY A 84 -17.68 11.59 3.72
CA GLY A 84 -18.13 10.29 3.21
C GLY A 84 -17.31 9.16 3.82
N VAL A 85 -15.99 9.32 3.99
CA VAL A 85 -15.16 8.36 4.74
C VAL A 85 -15.65 8.20 6.17
N ARG A 86 -16.01 9.30 6.86
CA ARG A 86 -16.60 9.26 8.21
C ARG A 86 -17.85 8.37 8.24
N ALA A 87 -18.74 8.55 7.26
CA ALA A 87 -19.97 7.77 7.18
C ALA A 87 -19.70 6.29 6.94
N LEU A 88 -18.82 5.94 5.99
CA LEU A 88 -18.44 4.56 5.71
C LEU A 88 -17.75 3.91 6.93
N ALA A 89 -16.84 4.62 7.58
CA ALA A 89 -16.12 4.17 8.78
C ALA A 89 -17.05 3.96 9.99
N GLY A 90 -18.15 4.70 10.07
CA GLY A 90 -19.19 4.55 11.09
C GLY A 90 -20.32 3.57 10.74
N SER A 91 -20.32 3.00 9.52
CA SER A 91 -21.38 2.11 9.06
C SER A 91 -21.39 0.81 9.85
N ARG A 92 -22.55 0.43 10.39
CA ARG A 92 -22.76 -0.91 10.97
C ARG A 92 -23.05 -1.99 9.93
N LYS A 93 -23.14 -1.61 8.65
CA LYS A 93 -23.45 -2.52 7.53
C LYS A 93 -22.18 -3.10 6.90
N LEU A 94 -21.04 -2.40 6.97
CA LEU A 94 -19.78 -2.83 6.38
C LEU A 94 -18.92 -3.77 7.27
N VAL A 95 -19.53 -4.54 8.16
CA VAL A 95 -18.82 -5.35 9.17
C VAL A 95 -18.01 -6.53 8.59
N ARG A 96 -18.31 -6.94 7.35
CA ARG A 96 -17.60 -8.00 6.62
C ARG A 96 -16.48 -7.49 5.72
N LEU A 97 -16.24 -6.17 5.71
CA LEU A 97 -15.30 -5.58 4.77
C LEU A 97 -13.86 -6.02 5.08
N THR A 98 -13.23 -6.64 4.08
CA THR A 98 -11.82 -7.07 4.12
C THR A 98 -10.95 -6.27 3.15
N ALA A 99 -11.54 -5.56 2.18
CA ALA A 99 -10.79 -4.72 1.26
C ALA A 99 -11.54 -3.42 0.93
N LEU A 100 -10.89 -2.28 1.14
CA LEU A 100 -11.43 -0.94 0.92
C LEU A 100 -10.52 -0.18 -0.04
N TYR A 101 -11.08 0.18 -1.18
CA TYR A 101 -10.41 0.92 -2.24
C TYR A 101 -11.10 2.27 -2.43
N LEU A 102 -10.41 3.35 -2.08
CA LEU A 102 -10.92 4.72 -2.13
C LEU A 102 -9.99 5.61 -2.94
N GLU A 103 -9.54 5.12 -4.09
CA GLU A 103 -8.56 5.85 -4.89
C GLU A 103 -9.15 7.15 -5.47
N ASN A 104 -8.38 8.24 -5.40
CA ASN A 104 -8.73 9.53 -5.99
C ASN A 104 -10.07 10.11 -5.49
N ASN A 105 -10.23 10.26 -4.17
CA ASN A 105 -11.44 10.80 -3.53
C ASN A 105 -11.21 12.10 -2.75
N HIS A 106 -10.03 12.72 -2.87
CA HIS A 106 -9.63 13.91 -2.11
C HIS A 106 -9.67 13.70 -0.59
N ILE A 107 -9.35 12.49 -0.13
CA ILE A 107 -9.27 12.15 1.29
C ILE A 107 -8.01 12.77 1.88
N THR A 108 -8.11 13.36 3.07
CA THR A 108 -6.99 13.95 3.81
C THR A 108 -6.62 13.10 5.02
N ASP A 109 -5.66 13.55 5.82
CA ASP A 109 -5.31 12.96 7.11
C ASP A 109 -6.52 12.80 8.04
N ARG A 110 -7.55 13.65 7.90
CA ARG A 110 -8.78 13.55 8.68
C ARG A 110 -9.55 12.28 8.33
N GLY A 111 -9.72 11.96 7.05
CA GLY A 111 -10.33 10.71 6.61
C GLY A 111 -9.49 9.49 6.99
N ALA A 112 -8.15 9.57 6.89
CA ALA A 112 -7.27 8.49 7.36
C ALA A 112 -7.44 8.21 8.86
N ARG A 113 -7.56 9.24 9.72
CA ARG A 113 -7.88 9.08 11.15
C ARG A 113 -9.22 8.41 11.39
N MET A 114 -10.23 8.68 10.55
CA MET A 114 -11.55 8.05 10.66
C MET A 114 -11.48 6.56 10.31
N ILE A 115 -10.70 6.21 9.28
CA ILE A 115 -10.43 4.81 8.93
C ILE A 115 -9.70 4.11 10.08
N ALA A 116 -8.64 4.74 10.61
CA ALA A 116 -7.80 4.21 11.68
C ALA A 116 -8.54 3.98 13.02
N SER A 117 -9.61 4.72 13.28
CA SER A 117 -10.41 4.59 14.52
C SER A 117 -11.70 3.80 14.30
N SER A 118 -11.95 3.29 13.09
CA SER A 118 -13.17 2.54 12.78
C SER A 118 -13.16 1.16 13.43
N LYS A 119 -14.14 0.92 14.32
CA LYS A 119 -14.41 -0.44 14.85
C LYS A 119 -15.04 -1.37 13.81
N THR A 120 -15.64 -0.81 12.75
CA THR A 120 -16.21 -1.59 11.64
C THR A 120 -15.11 -2.23 10.79
N PHE A 121 -14.01 -1.52 10.55
CA PHE A 121 -12.92 -1.97 9.68
C PHE A 121 -11.90 -2.89 10.36
N LYS A 122 -12.26 -3.53 11.49
CA LYS A 122 -11.36 -4.43 12.24
C LYS A 122 -10.85 -5.65 11.46
N ASN A 123 -11.59 -6.05 10.42
CA ASN A 123 -11.26 -7.19 9.55
C ASN A 123 -10.57 -6.75 8.26
N LEU A 124 -10.25 -5.46 8.11
CA LEU A 124 -9.69 -4.92 6.88
C LEU A 124 -8.28 -5.46 6.66
N ARG A 125 -8.07 -6.11 5.52
CA ARG A 125 -6.78 -6.67 5.08
C ARG A 125 -6.11 -5.83 4.02
N VAL A 126 -6.89 -5.11 3.20
CA VAL A 126 -6.38 -4.24 2.14
C VAL A 126 -7.00 -2.86 2.27
N LEU A 127 -6.15 -1.83 2.36
CA LEU A 127 -6.53 -0.43 2.33
C LEU A 127 -5.82 0.28 1.19
N ASN A 128 -6.57 0.75 0.20
CA ASN A 128 -6.04 1.51 -0.91
C ASN A 128 -6.54 2.96 -0.87
N LEU A 129 -5.63 3.90 -0.60
CA LEU A 129 -5.83 5.34 -0.62
C LEU A 129 -4.97 6.02 -1.70
N TYR A 130 -4.66 5.30 -2.79
CA TYR A 130 -3.92 5.83 -3.93
C TYR A 130 -4.49 7.17 -4.41
N ARG A 131 -3.60 8.12 -4.70
CA ARG A 131 -3.94 9.44 -5.25
C ARG A 131 -4.93 10.21 -4.38
N ASN A 132 -4.62 10.38 -3.11
CA ASN A 132 -5.37 11.24 -2.18
C ASN A 132 -4.44 12.36 -1.66
N LYS A 133 -4.73 12.93 -0.49
CA LYS A 133 -3.95 14.00 0.15
C LYS A 133 -3.49 13.58 1.54
N ILE A 134 -2.97 12.35 1.63
CA ILE A 134 -2.47 11.78 2.88
C ILE A 134 -1.03 12.25 3.11
N THR A 135 -0.74 12.80 4.28
CA THR A 135 0.60 13.20 4.72
C THR A 135 1.13 12.22 5.77
N ASP A 136 2.29 12.52 6.35
CA ASP A 136 2.84 11.80 7.50
C ASP A 136 1.83 11.66 8.65
N LYS A 137 0.99 12.67 8.88
CA LYS A 137 -0.01 12.63 9.97
C LYS A 137 -1.07 11.55 9.73
N GLY A 138 -1.53 11.38 8.51
CA GLY A 138 -2.50 10.35 8.15
C GLY A 138 -1.88 8.96 8.14
N ALA A 139 -0.66 8.82 7.62
CA ALA A 139 0.10 7.57 7.67
C ALA A 139 0.36 7.11 9.12
N LYS A 140 0.78 8.03 9.99
CA LYS A 140 0.96 7.79 11.42
C LYS A 140 -0.32 7.37 12.11
N ALA A 141 -1.44 8.03 11.83
CA ALA A 141 -2.73 7.62 12.39
C ALA A 141 -3.11 6.17 12.02
N ILE A 142 -2.82 5.75 10.78
CA ILE A 142 -3.06 4.36 10.35
C ILE A 142 -2.08 3.41 11.06
N ALA A 143 -0.80 3.79 11.19
CA ALA A 143 0.21 3.02 11.90
C ALA A 143 -0.10 2.81 13.39
N GLU A 144 -0.73 3.79 14.04
CA GLU A 144 -1.10 3.75 15.46
C GLU A 144 -2.53 3.21 15.68
N SER A 145 -3.17 2.65 14.66
CA SER A 145 -4.54 2.15 14.76
C SER A 145 -4.65 0.89 15.62
N ASP A 146 -5.49 0.95 16.67
CA ASP A 146 -5.84 -0.23 17.48
C ASP A 146 -6.85 -1.17 16.80
N THR A 147 -7.43 -0.78 15.66
CA THR A 147 -8.46 -1.58 14.98
C THR A 147 -7.94 -2.26 13.73
N LEU A 148 -6.91 -1.74 13.07
CA LEU A 148 -6.39 -2.25 11.79
C LEU A 148 -5.34 -3.36 11.94
N SER A 149 -5.37 -4.14 13.02
CA SER A 149 -4.38 -5.21 13.28
C SER A 149 -4.39 -6.36 12.26
N SER A 150 -5.46 -6.48 11.48
CA SER A 150 -5.60 -7.44 10.36
C SER A 150 -5.05 -6.92 9.03
N LEU A 151 -4.56 -5.68 8.97
CA LEU A 151 -4.15 -5.05 7.71
C LEU A 151 -2.88 -5.72 7.18
N VAL A 152 -2.93 -6.18 5.92
CA VAL A 152 -1.84 -6.88 5.23
C VAL A 152 -1.20 -5.98 4.17
N GLU A 153 -2.00 -5.15 3.52
CA GLU A 153 -1.56 -4.28 2.43
C GLU A 153 -2.15 -2.89 2.58
N ILE A 154 -1.28 -1.88 2.52
CA ILE A 154 -1.65 -0.49 2.41
C ILE A 154 -1.04 0.11 1.15
N ASN A 155 -1.85 0.82 0.37
CA ASN A 155 -1.40 1.59 -0.79
C ASN A 155 -1.66 3.08 -0.57
N LEU A 156 -0.58 3.83 -0.39
CA LEU A 156 -0.54 5.29 -0.27
C LEU A 156 0.22 5.92 -1.45
N ASN A 157 0.40 5.22 -2.58
CA ASN A 157 1.06 5.80 -3.76
C ASN A 157 0.35 7.10 -4.20
N PHE A 158 1.10 8.06 -4.75
CA PHE A 158 0.59 9.37 -5.17
C PHE A 158 -0.08 10.14 -4.02
N ASN A 159 0.58 10.24 -2.87
CA ASN A 159 0.15 11.09 -1.76
C ASN A 159 1.32 12.03 -1.36
N GLU A 160 1.30 12.55 -0.14
CA GLU A 160 2.26 13.52 0.40
C GLU A 160 2.97 12.96 1.64
N VAL A 161 3.17 11.64 1.70
CA VAL A 161 3.87 10.97 2.80
C VAL A 161 5.38 11.20 2.68
N GLY A 162 6.05 11.49 3.79
CA GLY A 162 7.49 11.67 3.90
C GLY A 162 8.14 10.56 4.73
N ASP A 163 9.32 10.87 5.27
CA ASP A 163 10.13 9.91 6.02
C ASP A 163 9.50 9.53 7.36
N GLU A 164 8.78 10.46 8.02
CA GLU A 164 8.14 10.20 9.33
C GLU A 164 7.01 9.18 9.18
N GLY A 165 6.09 9.39 8.22
CA GLY A 165 4.98 8.48 7.97
C GLY A 165 5.46 7.13 7.45
N THR A 166 6.51 7.11 6.64
CA THR A 166 7.18 5.86 6.23
C THR A 166 7.69 5.09 7.45
N ARG A 167 8.41 5.75 8.35
CA ARG A 167 8.91 5.14 9.58
C ARG A 167 7.76 4.61 10.42
N SER A 168 6.73 5.42 10.68
CA SER A 168 5.56 4.99 11.44
C SER A 168 4.92 3.72 10.88
N LEU A 169 4.71 3.63 9.57
CA LEU A 169 4.12 2.45 8.94
C LEU A 169 5.02 1.21 9.04
N THR A 170 6.32 1.37 8.79
CA THR A 170 7.27 0.24 8.77
C THR A 170 7.63 -0.29 10.16
N THR A 171 7.49 0.52 11.21
CA THR A 171 7.83 0.14 12.59
C THR A 171 6.60 0.04 13.51
N SER A 172 5.39 -0.01 12.93
CA SER A 172 4.15 -0.10 13.71
C SER A 172 4.08 -1.42 14.49
N SER A 173 3.81 -1.32 15.79
CA SER A 173 3.49 -2.47 16.67
C SER A 173 2.01 -2.86 16.62
N SER A 174 1.16 -2.04 16.01
CA SER A 174 -0.27 -2.33 15.87
C SER A 174 -0.58 -3.07 14.57
N LEU A 175 0.15 -2.77 13.49
CA LEU A 175 -0.03 -3.37 12.15
C LEU A 175 0.76 -4.68 11.99
N ASN A 176 0.56 -5.63 12.90
CA ASN A 176 1.37 -6.86 13.01
C ASN A 176 1.27 -7.84 11.83
N GLN A 177 0.28 -7.67 10.96
CA GLN A 177 0.11 -8.49 9.75
C GLN A 177 0.55 -7.77 8.47
N LEU A 178 1.06 -6.54 8.56
CA LEU A 178 1.38 -5.72 7.41
C LEU A 178 2.58 -6.29 6.67
N LYS A 179 2.40 -6.55 5.37
CA LYS A 179 3.42 -7.14 4.50
C LYS A 179 3.76 -6.26 3.30
N LYS A 180 2.90 -5.30 2.95
CA LYS A 180 3.03 -4.50 1.74
C LYS A 180 2.66 -3.05 2.00
N ILE A 181 3.58 -2.16 1.66
CA ILE A 181 3.41 -0.71 1.74
C ILE A 181 3.71 -0.12 0.37
N GLY A 182 2.70 0.49 -0.25
CA GLY A 182 2.88 1.32 -1.45
C GLY A 182 3.10 2.77 -1.08
N LEU A 183 4.30 3.31 -1.37
CA LEU A 183 4.65 4.73 -1.17
C LEU A 183 5.31 5.37 -2.41
N ALA A 184 5.15 4.79 -3.60
CA ALA A 184 5.64 5.39 -4.84
C ALA A 184 4.98 6.76 -5.08
N TYR A 185 5.72 7.70 -5.68
CA TYR A 185 5.24 9.06 -5.95
C TYR A 185 4.76 9.80 -4.68
N ASN A 186 5.57 9.73 -3.62
CA ASN A 186 5.43 10.49 -2.38
C ASN A 186 6.72 11.30 -2.12
N GLN A 187 6.83 11.97 -0.98
CA GLN A 187 7.91 12.90 -0.63
C GLN A 187 9.04 12.23 0.19
N LEU A 188 9.40 10.99 -0.14
CA LEU A 188 10.44 10.26 0.58
C LEU A 188 11.82 10.82 0.24
N SER A 189 12.64 11.08 1.25
CA SER A 189 14.07 11.32 1.08
C SER A 189 14.80 9.99 0.82
N ARG A 190 16.13 10.04 0.71
CA ARG A 190 16.94 8.82 0.68
C ARG A 190 16.74 7.97 1.95
N ALA A 191 16.68 8.60 3.12
CA ALA A 191 16.53 7.89 4.38
C ALA A 191 15.16 7.17 4.48
N GLY A 192 14.07 7.83 4.05
CA GLY A 192 12.76 7.17 3.98
C GLY A 192 12.75 5.97 3.03
N ARG A 193 13.39 6.09 1.86
CA ARG A 193 13.52 4.97 0.91
C ARG A 193 14.30 3.80 1.51
N GLU A 194 15.41 4.06 2.20
CA GLU A 194 16.22 3.02 2.84
C GLU A 194 15.42 2.26 3.90
N VAL A 195 14.59 2.95 4.70
CA VAL A 195 13.72 2.31 5.70
C VAL A 195 12.63 1.45 5.03
N LEU A 196 12.00 1.95 3.97
CA LEU A 196 11.00 1.19 3.22
C LEU A 196 11.61 -0.03 2.51
N GLU A 197 12.80 0.11 1.94
CA GLU A 197 13.54 -0.98 1.32
C GLU A 197 13.87 -2.07 2.34
N LYS A 198 14.40 -1.68 3.51
CA LYS A 198 14.66 -2.59 4.63
C LYS A 198 13.39 -3.37 5.01
N PHE A 199 12.26 -2.68 5.15
CA PHE A 199 10.97 -3.33 5.42
C PHE A 199 10.63 -4.37 4.36
N ASN A 200 10.71 -4.01 3.07
CA ASN A 200 10.39 -4.92 1.97
C ASN A 200 11.30 -6.16 1.94
N ILE A 201 12.60 -5.97 2.16
CA ILE A 201 13.57 -7.07 2.26
C ILE A 201 13.19 -8.00 3.41
N LEU A 202 12.92 -7.47 4.61
CA LEU A 202 12.47 -8.26 5.76
C LEU A 202 11.22 -9.09 5.44
N GLN A 203 10.23 -8.53 4.75
CA GLN A 203 9.04 -9.29 4.36
C GLN A 203 9.37 -10.43 3.38
N ASN A 204 10.26 -10.20 2.42
CA ASN A 204 10.70 -11.22 1.47
C ASN A 204 11.51 -12.34 2.16
N ILE A 205 12.42 -11.97 3.06
CA ILE A 205 13.19 -12.90 3.90
C ILE A 205 12.24 -13.75 4.74
N ASN A 206 11.28 -13.12 5.43
CA ASN A 206 10.31 -13.85 6.26
C ASN A 206 9.48 -14.84 5.45
N ASN A 207 9.09 -14.48 4.22
CA ASN A 207 8.37 -15.39 3.33
C ASN A 207 9.24 -16.59 2.93
N LEU A 208 10.50 -16.38 2.50
CA LEU A 208 11.42 -17.49 2.18
C LEU A 208 11.79 -18.33 3.41
N GLY A 209 11.92 -17.72 4.58
CA GLY A 209 12.27 -18.38 5.83
C GLY A 209 11.22 -19.36 6.35
N THR A 210 9.95 -19.18 5.95
CA THR A 210 8.89 -20.17 6.22
C THR A 210 8.91 -21.35 5.24
N SER A 211 9.77 -21.32 4.22
CA SER A 211 9.92 -22.37 3.21
C SER A 211 11.17 -23.21 3.45
N LYS A 212 11.32 -24.31 2.70
CA LYS A 212 12.56 -25.12 2.69
C LYS A 212 13.75 -24.42 1.99
N ARG A 213 13.60 -23.16 1.57
CA ARG A 213 14.56 -22.38 0.77
C ARG A 213 15.27 -21.28 1.59
N ILE A 214 15.38 -21.45 2.90
CA ILE A 214 15.96 -20.41 3.78
C ILE A 214 17.38 -19.99 3.37
N ASN A 215 18.19 -20.92 2.84
CA ASN A 215 19.55 -20.61 2.36
C ASN A 215 19.59 -19.83 1.03
N GLU A 216 18.45 -19.63 0.36
CA GLU A 216 18.36 -18.81 -0.86
C GLU A 216 18.10 -17.33 -0.55
N ILE A 217 17.98 -16.96 0.74
CA ILE A 217 17.74 -15.58 1.19
C ILE A 217 18.81 -14.62 0.68
N GLY A 218 20.04 -15.09 0.50
CA GLY A 218 21.15 -14.29 -0.01
C GLY A 218 20.85 -13.56 -1.33
N GLY A 219 20.11 -14.18 -2.24
CA GLY A 219 19.70 -13.57 -3.52
C GLY A 219 18.70 -12.42 -3.39
N LEU A 220 18.15 -12.17 -2.19
CA LEU A 220 17.31 -11.00 -1.89
C LEU A 220 18.11 -9.82 -1.32
N ILE A 221 19.38 -10.04 -0.95
CA ILE A 221 20.19 -9.09 -0.22
C ILE A 221 21.04 -8.29 -1.20
N HIS A 222 20.75 -7.00 -1.28
CA HIS A 222 21.54 -6.04 -2.05
C HIS A 222 21.86 -4.81 -1.21
N GLY A 223 23.12 -4.38 -1.26
CA GLY A 223 23.65 -3.28 -0.47
C GLY A 223 23.67 -3.53 1.04
N ASP A 224 24.25 -2.59 1.77
CA ASP A 224 24.40 -2.71 3.22
C ASP A 224 23.05 -2.71 3.95
N SER A 225 22.02 -2.04 3.42
CA SER A 225 20.66 -2.05 3.97
C SER A 225 20.04 -3.44 3.98
N GLY A 226 20.34 -4.26 2.97
CA GLY A 226 19.88 -5.64 2.92
C GLY A 226 20.53 -6.49 4.01
N VAL A 227 21.82 -6.30 4.29
CA VAL A 227 22.50 -7.00 5.40
C VAL A 227 21.92 -6.55 6.74
N VAL A 228 21.64 -5.26 6.93
CA VAL A 228 20.97 -4.75 8.14
C VAL A 228 19.59 -5.42 8.32
N ALA A 229 18.80 -5.57 7.25
CA ALA A 229 17.55 -6.33 7.30
C ALA A 229 17.79 -7.80 7.68
N LEU A 230 18.76 -8.46 7.05
CA LEU A 230 19.09 -9.85 7.33
C LEU A 230 19.45 -10.06 8.81
N MET A 231 20.16 -9.12 9.45
CA MET A 231 20.55 -9.24 10.85
C MET A 231 19.35 -9.20 11.82
N GLU A 232 18.19 -8.69 11.39
CA GLU A 232 16.95 -8.68 12.16
C GLU A 232 16.06 -9.91 11.90
N PHE A 233 16.48 -10.80 11.00
CA PHE A 233 15.72 -11.98 10.67
C PHE A 233 15.68 -12.98 11.83
N TYR A 234 14.48 -13.30 12.32
CA TYR A 234 14.30 -14.12 13.52
C TYR A 234 14.78 -15.58 13.40
N GLN A 235 14.99 -16.10 12.18
CA GLN A 235 15.54 -17.45 11.97
C GLN A 235 16.97 -17.42 11.40
N LEU A 236 17.72 -16.34 11.61
CA LEU A 236 19.08 -16.19 11.08
C LEU A 236 19.99 -17.38 11.45
N SER A 237 19.83 -17.93 12.66
CA SER A 237 20.58 -19.09 13.17
C SER A 237 20.30 -20.41 12.48
N LYS A 238 19.29 -20.47 11.61
CA LYS A 238 18.99 -21.65 10.79
C LYS A 238 19.69 -21.62 9.44
N LEU A 239 20.38 -20.53 9.10
CA LEU A 239 21.18 -20.47 7.89
C LEU A 239 22.43 -21.33 8.05
N ASN A 240 22.62 -22.25 7.11
CA ASN A 240 23.85 -23.02 7.01
C ASN A 240 24.71 -22.50 5.85
N ASN A 241 24.08 -21.99 4.78
CA ASN A 241 24.77 -21.40 3.64
C ASN A 241 24.20 -20.01 3.38
N LEU A 242 25.08 -19.04 3.17
CA LEU A 242 24.71 -17.66 2.87
C LEU A 242 25.57 -17.16 1.72
N ASP A 243 24.94 -17.01 0.57
CA ASP A 243 25.57 -16.45 -0.62
C ASP A 243 25.20 -14.98 -0.80
N LEU A 244 26.18 -14.10 -0.65
CA LEU A 244 26.03 -12.65 -0.80
C LEU A 244 26.99 -12.13 -1.88
N SER A 245 27.38 -12.97 -2.84
CA SER A 245 28.25 -12.52 -3.92
C SER A 245 27.58 -11.45 -4.79
N ASP A 246 28.36 -10.50 -5.27
CA ASP A 246 27.90 -9.42 -6.17
C ASP A 246 26.73 -8.60 -5.60
N SER A 247 26.61 -8.55 -4.27
CA SER A 247 25.55 -7.83 -3.54
C SER A 247 25.89 -6.37 -3.26
N ASN A 248 26.95 -5.80 -3.87
CA ASN A 248 27.34 -4.39 -3.72
C ASN A 248 27.69 -3.97 -2.27
N LEU A 249 28.12 -4.93 -1.45
CA LEU A 249 28.40 -4.77 -0.02
C LEU A 249 29.70 -4.00 0.25
N THR A 250 29.76 -3.32 1.39
CA THR A 250 30.98 -2.62 1.87
C THR A 250 31.48 -3.24 3.18
N ASP A 251 32.58 -2.68 3.74
CA ASP A 251 33.08 -3.06 5.06
C ASP A 251 32.03 -2.99 6.17
N ARG A 252 31.02 -2.10 6.04
CA ARG A 252 29.91 -2.01 6.99
C ARG A 252 29.15 -3.34 7.09
N SER A 253 28.91 -3.97 5.95
CA SER A 253 28.26 -5.28 5.88
C SER A 253 29.14 -6.39 6.44
N ALA A 254 30.42 -6.40 6.07
CA ALA A 254 31.38 -7.39 6.58
C ALA A 254 31.48 -7.35 8.11
N ILE A 255 31.57 -6.14 8.69
CA ILE A 255 31.59 -5.92 10.14
C ILE A 255 30.26 -6.36 10.79
N ALA A 256 29.11 -6.03 10.19
CA ALA A 256 27.82 -6.45 10.71
C ALA A 256 27.68 -7.98 10.74
N ILE A 257 28.12 -8.66 9.68
CA ILE A 257 28.14 -10.12 9.57
C ILE A 257 29.10 -10.72 10.61
N ALA A 258 30.33 -10.21 10.70
CA ALA A 258 31.33 -10.68 11.68
C ALA A 258 30.85 -10.59 13.13
N ASN A 259 30.07 -9.55 13.47
CA ASN A 259 29.56 -9.34 14.82
C ASN A 259 28.23 -10.06 15.10
N SER A 260 27.65 -10.75 14.12
CA SER A 260 26.34 -11.37 14.26
C SER A 260 26.43 -12.75 14.92
N GLY A 261 26.04 -12.83 16.20
CA GLY A 261 25.88 -14.11 16.88
C GLY A 261 24.81 -15.01 16.24
N GLY A 262 23.89 -14.44 15.45
CA GLY A 262 22.87 -15.19 14.73
C GLY A 262 23.43 -16.01 13.56
N LEU A 263 24.67 -15.77 13.10
CA LEU A 263 25.31 -16.54 12.03
C LEU A 263 26.25 -17.63 12.54
N LYS A 264 26.29 -17.92 13.84
CA LYS A 264 27.21 -18.92 14.44
C LYS A 264 27.04 -20.36 13.91
N GLY A 265 25.89 -20.69 13.35
CA GLY A 265 25.63 -21.99 12.72
C GLY A 265 26.03 -22.06 11.25
N LEU A 266 26.53 -20.97 10.67
CA LEU A 266 26.80 -20.88 9.24
C LEU A 266 28.00 -21.75 8.86
N PHE A 267 27.82 -22.63 7.89
CA PHE A 267 28.83 -23.52 7.33
C PHE A 267 29.58 -22.87 6.15
N SER A 268 28.89 -22.06 5.35
CA SER A 268 29.46 -21.41 4.16
C SER A 268 28.98 -19.98 4.01
N LEU A 269 29.93 -19.06 3.82
CA LEU A 269 29.69 -17.64 3.53
C LEU A 269 30.42 -17.25 2.24
N ASN A 270 29.68 -16.83 1.22
CA ASN A 270 30.26 -16.28 -0.01
C ASN A 270 30.08 -14.75 -0.04
N LEU A 271 31.19 -14.02 -0.11
CA LEU A 271 31.24 -12.56 -0.18
C LEU A 271 31.98 -12.05 -1.42
N SER A 272 32.23 -12.91 -2.42
CA SER A 272 32.93 -12.52 -3.65
C SER A 272 32.22 -11.41 -4.42
N GLY A 273 32.94 -10.64 -5.24
CA GLY A 273 32.32 -9.59 -6.07
C GLY A 273 31.78 -8.38 -5.29
N ASN A 274 32.16 -8.21 -4.02
CA ASN A 274 31.78 -7.06 -3.20
C ASN A 274 32.91 -6.04 -3.07
N ARG A 275 32.60 -4.89 -2.45
CA ARG A 275 33.54 -3.77 -2.21
C ARG A 275 34.04 -3.79 -0.76
N ILE A 276 34.50 -4.96 -0.32
CA ILE A 276 35.07 -5.19 1.01
C ILE A 276 36.58 -4.94 0.92
N THR A 277 37.10 -4.12 1.83
CA THR A 277 38.53 -3.79 1.94
C THR A 277 39.19 -4.61 3.06
N ASP A 278 40.48 -4.38 3.30
CA ASP A 278 41.23 -5.01 4.40
C ASP A 278 40.57 -4.81 5.76
N LEU A 279 39.84 -3.70 5.95
CA LEU A 279 39.11 -3.44 7.18
C LEU A 279 38.01 -4.47 7.41
N GLY A 280 37.17 -4.72 6.41
CA GLY A 280 36.11 -5.72 6.49
C GLY A 280 36.66 -7.15 6.51
N ALA A 281 37.71 -7.43 5.74
CA ALA A 281 38.39 -8.73 5.75
C ALA A 281 38.97 -9.05 7.12
N LYS A 282 39.63 -8.08 7.78
CA LYS A 282 40.13 -8.22 9.14
C LYS A 282 39.00 -8.45 10.14
N ALA A 283 37.90 -7.70 10.05
CA ALA A 283 36.76 -7.90 10.94
C ALA A 283 36.17 -9.32 10.84
N LEU A 284 36.09 -9.87 9.62
CA LEU A 284 35.67 -11.25 9.39
C LEU A 284 36.66 -12.26 9.99
N ALA A 285 37.97 -12.05 9.78
CA ALA A 285 39.02 -12.93 10.31
C ALA A 285 39.09 -12.93 11.85
N ASP A 286 38.81 -11.78 12.47
CA ASP A 286 38.79 -11.62 13.93
C ASP A 286 37.45 -12.02 14.57
N SER A 287 36.47 -12.46 13.77
CA SER A 287 35.14 -12.82 14.26
C SER A 287 35.18 -14.02 15.22
N LYS A 288 34.39 -13.95 16.29
CA LYS A 288 34.13 -15.09 17.20
C LYS A 288 32.80 -15.79 16.90
N ASN A 289 32.07 -15.29 15.90
CA ASN A 289 30.73 -15.75 15.55
C ASN A 289 30.68 -16.47 14.19
N LEU A 290 31.77 -16.48 13.44
CA LEU A 290 31.91 -17.15 12.14
C LEU A 290 33.04 -18.18 12.20
#